data_AF-A0A9D6XSR1-F1
#
_entry.id   AF-A0A9D6XSR1-F1
#
_cell.length_a   1.000
_cell.length_b   1.000
_cell.length_c   1.000
_cell.angle_alpha   90.00
_cell.angle_beta   90.00
_cell.angle_gamma   90.00
#
_symmetry.space_group_name_H-M   'P 1'
#
loop_
_entity.id
_entity.type
_entity.pdbx_description
1 polymer ?
#
loop_
_entity_poly.entity_id
_entity_poly.type
_entity_poly.pdbx_seq_one_letter_code
_entity_poly.pdbx_strand_id
1 'polypeptide(L)'
;MTLYDAIVAAVHKVSPKTKFIGMALGPMSRLSRTDPGPIPEPAFFHYFLNPKDHRPGTPPDMVAYHFYAYPSVSQGLDSWQYSFFDQADGFFSTVALIESIRQSLSPSTRVSLDEIGIILPEFLLPRTKQSAANAIPPAYWNLSGAMFAHIYMELTKLGIDVMAESQFLGDPKENPGVVDPIAIDLYDSIPLIDWKTGQPNARFRVLQLLSENFGPGDRVVSTKYDDLLPMPPDVAIQGFVTAKGKKYWRSTSVRPLPTFL
;
A
#
# COMPACT_ATOMS: atom_id res chain seq x y z
N MET A 1 -17.47 -0.68 -26.14
CA MET A 1 -16.14 -1.32 -26.02
C MET A 1 -15.27 -0.36 -25.24
N THR A 2 -14.72 -0.79 -24.11
CA THR A 2 -13.83 0.05 -23.30
C THR A 2 -12.41 0.06 -23.88
N LEU A 3 -11.59 1.03 -23.50
CA LEU A 3 -10.16 1.04 -23.85
C LEU A 3 -9.44 -0.20 -23.29
N TYR A 4 -9.80 -0.59 -22.06
CA TYR A 4 -9.29 -1.81 -21.43
C TYR A 4 -9.55 -3.05 -22.31
N ASP A 5 -10.79 -3.27 -22.76
CA ASP A 5 -11.13 -4.44 -23.60
C ASP A 5 -10.36 -4.44 -24.92
N ALA A 6 -10.13 -3.27 -25.51
CA ALA A 6 -9.38 -3.13 -26.75
C ALA A 6 -7.91 -3.53 -26.56
N ILE A 7 -7.30 -3.11 -25.45
CA ILE A 7 -5.92 -3.46 -25.08
C ILE A 7 -5.81 -4.96 -24.82
N VAL A 8 -6.67 -5.53 -23.98
CA VAL A 8 -6.68 -6.98 -23.68
C VAL A 8 -6.80 -7.79 -24.96
N ALA A 9 -7.78 -7.46 -25.80
CA ALA A 9 -8.00 -8.16 -27.07
C ALA A 9 -6.81 -8.02 -28.04
N ALA A 10 -6.14 -6.87 -28.07
CA ALA A 10 -4.96 -6.68 -28.91
C ALA A 10 -3.76 -7.50 -28.42
N VAL A 11 -3.49 -7.49 -27.11
CA VAL A 11 -2.37 -8.24 -26.51
C VAL A 11 -2.61 -9.75 -26.60
N HIS A 12 -3.83 -10.23 -26.37
CA HIS A 12 -4.14 -11.66 -26.47
C HIS A 12 -3.95 -12.25 -27.87
N LYS A 13 -3.95 -11.44 -28.95
CA LYS A 13 -3.59 -11.91 -30.30
C LYS A 13 -2.15 -12.41 -30.39
N VAL A 14 -1.25 -11.85 -29.59
CA VAL A 14 0.19 -12.18 -29.61
C VAL A 14 0.65 -12.89 -28.34
N SER A 15 -0.08 -12.74 -27.23
CA SER A 15 0.18 -13.44 -25.97
C SER A 15 -1.15 -13.88 -25.31
N PRO A 16 -1.74 -15.00 -25.75
CA PRO A 16 -3.08 -15.43 -25.36
C PRO A 16 -3.25 -15.77 -23.86
N LYS A 17 -2.14 -15.96 -23.14
CA LYS A 17 -2.14 -16.33 -21.71
C LYS A 17 -1.76 -15.17 -20.78
N THR A 18 -1.54 -13.98 -21.32
CA THR A 18 -1.24 -12.79 -20.50
C THR A 18 -2.42 -12.48 -19.59
N LYS A 19 -2.11 -12.28 -18.30
CA LYS A 19 -3.05 -11.81 -17.30
C LYS A 19 -3.01 -10.29 -17.20
N PHE A 20 -4.14 -9.69 -16.83
CA PHE A 20 -4.29 -8.24 -16.77
C PHE A 20 -4.65 -7.76 -15.37
N ILE A 21 -3.92 -6.74 -14.93
CA ILE A 21 -4.25 -5.94 -13.76
C ILE A 21 -4.78 -4.60 -14.29
N GLY A 22 -5.97 -4.21 -13.83
CA GLY A 22 -6.64 -2.98 -14.26
C GLY A 22 -6.66 -1.89 -13.20
N MET A 23 -7.12 -0.71 -13.62
CA MET A 23 -7.39 0.48 -12.80
C MET A 23 -6.15 1.23 -12.30
N ALA A 24 -5.26 0.58 -11.53
CA ALA A 24 -4.10 1.21 -10.88
C ALA A 24 -4.43 2.59 -10.30
N LEU A 25 -5.52 2.67 -9.52
CA LEU A 25 -6.03 3.95 -9.03
C LEU A 25 -5.06 4.58 -8.03
N GLY A 26 -4.91 5.91 -8.13
CA GLY A 26 -4.14 6.70 -7.20
C GLY A 26 -4.60 6.56 -5.74
N PRO A 27 -3.85 7.15 -4.79
CA PRO A 27 -3.96 6.81 -3.38
C PRO A 27 -5.38 6.97 -2.82
N MET A 28 -5.93 5.84 -2.40
CA MET A 28 -7.25 5.72 -1.79
C MET A 28 -7.24 6.09 -0.28
N SER A 29 -6.09 6.53 0.25
CA SER A 29 -5.93 7.08 1.61
C SER A 29 -6.61 8.45 1.77
N ARG A 30 -7.03 9.06 0.66
CA ARG A 30 -7.82 10.30 0.65
C ARG A 30 -9.13 10.07 -0.10
N LEU A 31 -10.18 9.67 0.62
CA LEU A 31 -11.56 9.96 0.19
C LEU A 31 -11.90 11.47 0.33
N SER A 32 -10.90 12.34 0.47
CA SER A 32 -11.02 13.76 0.73
C SER A 32 -11.04 14.57 -0.56
N ARG A 33 -12.22 14.61 -1.19
CA ARG A 33 -12.98 15.73 -1.84
C ARG A 33 -12.29 16.95 -2.51
N THR A 34 -10.97 17.06 -2.60
CA THR A 34 -10.32 18.25 -3.22
C THR A 34 -9.72 18.00 -4.59
N ASP A 35 -9.64 16.75 -5.03
CA ASP A 35 -9.42 16.42 -6.44
C ASP A 35 -10.54 15.49 -6.92
N PRO A 36 -11.63 16.05 -7.48
CA PRO A 36 -12.68 15.25 -8.09
C PRO A 36 -12.14 14.75 -9.43
N GLY A 37 -11.34 13.68 -9.40
CA GLY A 37 -11.31 12.77 -10.53
C GLY A 37 -12.77 12.47 -10.97
N PRO A 38 -13.04 12.21 -12.25
CA PRO A 38 -14.40 12.31 -12.81
C PRO A 38 -15.46 11.35 -12.24
N ILE A 39 -15.11 10.48 -11.28
CA ILE A 39 -16.02 9.52 -10.66
C ILE A 39 -15.65 9.38 -9.17
N PRO A 40 -16.60 9.50 -8.21
CA PRO A 40 -16.31 9.15 -6.82
C PRO A 40 -15.82 7.71 -6.78
N GLU A 41 -14.70 7.47 -6.11
CA GLU A 41 -13.87 6.28 -6.27
C GLU A 41 -14.66 4.95 -6.25
N PRO A 42 -15.69 4.75 -5.39
CA PRO A 42 -16.52 3.53 -5.43
C PRO A 42 -17.28 3.30 -6.74
N ALA A 43 -17.73 4.35 -7.43
CA ALA A 43 -18.50 4.21 -8.67
C ALA A 43 -17.62 3.73 -9.83
N PHE A 44 -16.32 4.00 -9.82
CA PHE A 44 -15.42 3.45 -10.83
C PHE A 44 -15.19 1.95 -10.61
N PHE A 45 -15.12 1.49 -9.35
CA PHE A 45 -15.14 0.05 -9.05
C PHE A 45 -16.44 -0.61 -9.52
N HIS A 46 -17.60 0.02 -9.29
CA HIS A 46 -18.87 -0.52 -9.79
C HIS A 46 -18.89 -0.68 -11.31
N TYR A 47 -18.39 0.32 -12.05
CA TYR A 47 -18.31 0.25 -13.51
C TYR A 47 -17.30 -0.80 -13.98
N PHE A 48 -16.05 -0.73 -13.50
CA PHE A 48 -14.96 -1.57 -13.99
C PHE A 48 -15.08 -3.04 -13.57
N LEU A 49 -15.73 -3.34 -12.45
CA LEU A 49 -15.93 -4.73 -12.02
C LEU A 49 -17.21 -5.35 -12.57
N ASN A 50 -18.10 -4.57 -13.17
CA ASN A 50 -19.34 -5.08 -13.71
C ASN A 50 -19.09 -5.76 -15.07
N PRO A 51 -19.32 -7.09 -15.20
CA PRO A 51 -19.06 -7.80 -16.45
C PRO A 51 -19.88 -7.29 -17.64
N LYS A 52 -20.99 -6.59 -17.40
CA LYS A 52 -21.83 -6.00 -18.45
C LYS A 52 -21.15 -4.83 -19.17
N ASP A 53 -20.18 -4.19 -18.52
CA ASP A 53 -19.45 -3.06 -19.06
C ASP A 53 -18.20 -3.50 -19.87
N HIS A 54 -17.93 -4.82 -19.90
CA HIS A 54 -16.80 -5.45 -20.59
C HIS A 54 -17.24 -6.33 -21.76
N ARG A 55 -16.30 -6.62 -22.67
CA ARG A 55 -16.51 -7.65 -23.70
C ARG A 55 -16.56 -9.05 -23.06
N PRO A 56 -17.36 -9.98 -23.61
CA PRO A 56 -17.31 -11.37 -23.19
C PRO A 56 -15.88 -11.93 -23.33
N GLY A 57 -15.39 -12.58 -22.27
CA GLY A 57 -14.06 -13.18 -22.26
C GLY A 57 -12.90 -12.21 -21.94
N THR A 58 -13.18 -10.96 -21.57
CA THR A 58 -12.15 -10.01 -21.11
C THR A 58 -12.32 -9.52 -19.65
N PRO A 59 -12.73 -10.35 -18.67
CA PRO A 59 -12.75 -9.91 -17.27
C PRO A 59 -11.32 -9.62 -16.78
N PRO A 60 -11.12 -8.66 -15.86
CA PRO A 60 -9.82 -8.45 -15.23
C PRO A 60 -9.42 -9.62 -14.33
N ASP A 61 -8.17 -10.08 -14.47
CA ASP A 61 -7.59 -11.06 -13.54
C ASP A 61 -7.39 -10.44 -12.15
N MET A 62 -7.01 -9.16 -12.11
CA MET A 62 -6.91 -8.37 -10.89
C MET A 62 -7.32 -6.92 -11.13
N VAL A 63 -7.77 -6.25 -10.07
CA VAL A 63 -7.82 -4.78 -9.99
C VAL A 63 -6.76 -4.27 -9.04
N ALA A 64 -6.29 -3.04 -9.27
CA ALA A 64 -5.28 -2.42 -8.44
C ALA A 64 -5.62 -0.99 -8.03
N TYR A 65 -5.15 -0.62 -6.84
CA TYR A 65 -5.26 0.72 -6.28
C TYR A 65 -4.18 0.95 -5.23
N HIS A 66 -3.90 2.21 -4.92
CA HIS A 66 -2.74 2.59 -4.11
C HIS A 66 -3.11 3.00 -2.69
N PHE A 67 -2.13 2.90 -1.80
CA PHE A 67 -2.16 3.55 -0.49
C PHE A 67 -0.89 4.35 -0.25
N TYR A 68 -1.07 5.62 0.08
CA TYR A 68 0.02 6.46 0.56
C TYR A 68 -0.41 7.23 1.80
N ALA A 69 0.30 7.09 2.91
CA ALA A 69 0.11 8.01 4.02
C ALA A 69 0.78 9.36 3.69
N TYR A 70 0.10 10.45 4.04
CA TYR A 70 0.56 11.82 3.85
C TYR A 70 0.45 12.57 5.18
N PRO A 71 1.56 12.73 5.93
CA PRO A 71 1.52 13.64 7.06
C PRO A 71 1.39 15.09 6.56
N SER A 72 1.00 16.01 7.42
CA SER A 72 1.03 17.45 7.13
C SER A 72 2.45 18.02 7.28
N VAL A 73 2.70 19.17 6.66
CA VAL A 73 4.00 19.87 6.73
C VAL A 73 4.43 20.27 8.15
N SER A 74 3.48 20.38 9.09
CA SER A 74 3.75 20.70 10.50
C SER A 74 4.06 19.47 11.36
N GLN A 75 3.86 18.27 10.83
CA GLN A 75 4.08 17.02 11.56
C GLN A 75 5.52 16.55 11.37
N GLY A 76 6.13 16.11 12.47
CA GLY A 76 7.43 15.45 12.50
C GLY A 76 7.35 14.07 13.16
N LEU A 77 8.52 13.49 13.42
CA LEU A 77 8.68 12.14 13.95
C LEU A 77 7.81 11.84 15.18
N ASP A 78 7.67 12.79 16.11
CA ASP A 78 6.88 12.63 17.35
C ASP A 78 5.37 12.48 17.10
N SER A 79 4.90 12.86 15.91
CA SER A 79 3.48 12.87 15.52
C SER A 79 3.15 11.95 14.34
N TRP A 80 4.15 11.55 13.56
CA TRP A 80 3.97 10.72 12.38
C TRP A 80 3.38 9.36 12.70
N GLN A 81 3.74 8.76 13.83
CA GLN A 81 3.18 7.47 14.23
C GLN A 81 1.65 7.50 14.25
N TYR A 82 1.04 8.46 14.95
CA TYR A 82 -0.43 8.56 15.00
C TYR A 82 -1.01 8.79 13.60
N SER A 83 -0.41 9.70 12.85
CA SER A 83 -0.93 10.11 11.55
C SER A 83 -0.89 9.00 10.51
N PHE A 84 0.14 8.16 10.53
CA PHE A 84 0.29 7.04 9.61
C PHE A 84 -0.69 5.92 9.94
N PHE A 85 -0.79 5.56 11.22
CA PHE A 85 -1.70 4.50 11.66
C PHE A 85 -3.17 4.91 11.53
N ASP A 86 -3.54 6.16 11.84
CA ASP A 86 -4.92 6.64 11.66
C ASP A 86 -5.33 6.68 10.17
N GLN A 87 -4.40 7.04 9.27
CA GLN A 87 -4.65 6.98 7.82
C GLN A 87 -4.79 5.53 7.33
N ALA A 88 -4.00 4.60 7.86
CA ALA A 88 -4.14 3.18 7.56
C ALA A 88 -5.49 2.62 8.05
N ASP A 89 -5.92 2.97 9.27
CA ASP A 89 -7.21 2.58 9.84
C ASP A 89 -8.39 3.05 8.96
N GLY A 90 -8.35 4.32 8.53
CA GLY A 90 -9.34 4.86 7.59
C GLY A 90 -9.33 4.15 6.24
N PHE A 91 -8.14 3.76 5.77
CA PHE A 91 -7.99 3.03 4.52
C PHE A 91 -8.58 1.62 4.57
N PHE A 92 -8.47 0.89 5.67
CA PHE A 92 -9.07 -0.44 5.81
C PHE A 92 -10.60 -0.42 5.63
N SER A 93 -11.26 0.67 6.06
CA SER A 93 -12.69 0.87 5.81
C SER A 93 -13.00 1.03 4.32
N THR A 94 -12.12 1.70 3.58
CA THR A 94 -12.23 1.85 2.12
C THR A 94 -12.02 0.52 1.41
N VAL A 95 -11.03 -0.27 1.84
CA VAL A 95 -10.78 -1.62 1.32
C VAL A 95 -11.98 -2.53 1.54
N ALA A 96 -12.56 -2.51 2.74
CA ALA A 96 -13.75 -3.32 3.04
C ALA A 96 -14.95 -2.97 2.13
N LEU A 97 -15.14 -1.69 1.81
CA LEU A 97 -16.15 -1.26 0.84
C LEU A 97 -15.84 -1.79 -0.56
N ILE A 98 -14.61 -1.64 -1.05
CA ILE A 98 -14.19 -2.12 -2.37
C ILE A 98 -14.34 -3.63 -2.48
N GLU A 99 -13.94 -4.38 -1.45
CA GLU A 99 -14.11 -5.82 -1.39
C GLU A 99 -15.59 -6.23 -1.47
N SER A 100 -16.50 -5.49 -0.82
CA SER A 100 -17.94 -5.77 -0.93
C SER A 100 -18.46 -5.60 -2.36
N ILE A 101 -17.98 -4.58 -3.09
CA ILE A 101 -18.34 -4.33 -4.50
C ILE A 101 -17.79 -5.46 -5.37
N ARG A 102 -16.52 -5.82 -5.21
CA ARG A 102 -15.85 -6.89 -5.95
C ARG A 102 -16.53 -8.24 -5.74
N GLN A 103 -16.81 -8.62 -4.50
CA GLN A 103 -17.51 -9.87 -4.20
C GLN A 103 -18.89 -9.93 -4.86
N SER A 104 -19.59 -8.80 -4.95
CA SER A 104 -20.90 -8.74 -5.61
C SER A 104 -20.85 -8.78 -7.13
N LEU A 105 -19.84 -8.16 -7.76
CA LEU A 105 -19.81 -7.96 -9.22
C LEU A 105 -18.86 -8.92 -9.96
N SER A 106 -17.70 -9.20 -9.38
CA SER A 106 -16.66 -10.05 -9.96
C SER A 106 -15.89 -10.82 -8.88
N PRO A 107 -16.52 -11.81 -8.21
CA PRO A 107 -15.92 -12.51 -7.09
C PRO A 107 -14.63 -13.29 -7.44
N SER A 108 -14.41 -13.61 -8.72
CA SER A 108 -13.20 -14.24 -9.23
C SER A 108 -12.06 -13.28 -9.55
N THR A 109 -12.34 -11.98 -9.69
CA THR A 109 -11.28 -10.96 -9.87
C THR A 109 -10.55 -10.79 -8.56
N ARG A 110 -9.21 -10.83 -8.61
CA ARG A 110 -8.33 -10.64 -7.45
C ARG A 110 -8.01 -9.17 -7.22
N VAL A 111 -7.37 -8.84 -6.10
CA VAL A 111 -7.00 -7.47 -5.76
C VAL A 111 -5.53 -7.33 -5.47
N SER A 112 -4.93 -6.29 -6.05
CA SER A 112 -3.56 -5.86 -5.79
C SER A 112 -3.56 -4.47 -5.16
N LEU A 113 -2.73 -4.29 -4.15
CA LEU A 113 -2.28 -2.98 -3.70
C LEU A 113 -0.88 -2.82 -4.26
N ASP A 114 -0.79 -2.40 -5.51
CA ASP A 114 0.47 -2.37 -6.27
C ASP A 114 1.41 -1.24 -5.88
N GLU A 115 0.92 -0.26 -5.11
CA GLU A 115 1.77 0.76 -4.49
C GLU A 115 1.31 1.07 -3.06
N ILE A 116 2.18 0.76 -2.10
CA ILE A 116 2.03 1.13 -0.68
C ILE A 116 3.22 2.02 -0.29
N GLY A 117 2.97 3.13 0.42
CA GLY A 117 4.00 4.11 0.74
C GLY A 117 3.65 5.12 1.82
N ILE A 118 4.65 5.92 2.17
CA ILE A 118 4.50 7.21 2.84
C ILE A 118 5.20 8.24 1.97
N ILE A 119 4.51 9.33 1.66
CA ILE A 119 5.09 10.46 0.94
C ILE A 119 5.21 11.62 1.91
N LEU A 120 6.45 11.96 2.28
CA LEU A 120 6.69 13.09 3.16
C LEU A 120 6.44 14.41 2.38
N PRO A 121 5.82 15.43 3.00
CA PRO A 121 5.38 16.66 2.34
C PRO A 121 6.46 17.42 1.60
N GLU A 122 7.70 17.39 2.08
CA GLU A 122 8.83 18.02 1.42
C GLU A 122 9.08 17.46 0.02
N PHE A 123 8.72 16.20 -0.23
CA PHE A 123 8.89 15.55 -1.54
C PHE A 123 7.69 15.75 -2.48
N LEU A 124 6.60 16.36 -2.00
CA LEU A 124 5.49 16.82 -2.87
C LEU A 124 5.81 18.15 -3.56
N LEU A 125 6.87 18.84 -3.14
CA LEU A 125 7.33 20.06 -3.77
C LEU A 125 8.19 19.75 -5.00
N PRO A 126 8.20 20.60 -6.03
CA PRO A 126 9.13 20.48 -7.15
C PRO A 126 10.57 20.34 -6.64
N ARG A 127 11.40 19.50 -7.29
CA ARG A 127 12.80 19.24 -6.87
C ARG A 127 13.60 20.49 -6.57
N THR A 128 13.39 21.57 -7.32
CA THR A 128 14.05 22.87 -7.13
C THR A 128 13.76 23.56 -5.79
N LYS A 129 12.70 23.12 -5.10
CA LYS A 129 12.26 23.61 -3.79
C LYS A 129 12.49 22.60 -2.67
N GLN A 130 12.98 21.40 -2.99
CA GLN A 130 13.34 20.40 -1.99
C GLN A 130 14.69 20.77 -1.37
N SER A 131 14.72 20.91 -0.05
CA SER A 131 15.96 21.22 0.66
C SER A 131 16.81 19.97 0.83
N ALA A 132 18.08 20.02 0.39
CA ALA A 132 19.07 18.98 0.68
C ALA A 132 19.36 18.82 2.19
N ALA A 133 18.96 19.78 3.02
CA ALA A 133 19.12 19.73 4.48
C ALA A 133 18.05 18.87 5.19
N ASN A 134 17.00 18.42 4.49
CA ASN A 134 15.95 17.58 5.06
C ASN A 134 16.33 16.09 4.94
N ALA A 135 17.41 15.70 5.62
CA ALA A 135 17.73 14.28 5.74
C ALA A 135 16.58 13.57 6.46
N ILE A 136 16.04 12.52 5.85
CA ILE A 136 14.98 11.71 6.44
C ILE A 136 15.53 11.06 7.73
N PRO A 137 14.92 11.29 8.91
CA PRO A 137 15.43 10.76 10.17
C PRO A 137 15.53 9.22 10.12
N PRO A 138 16.59 8.57 10.62
CA PRO A 138 16.69 7.11 10.59
C PRO A 138 15.48 6.39 11.21
N ALA A 139 14.89 6.96 12.26
CA ALA A 139 13.70 6.43 12.91
C ALA A 139 12.45 6.40 12.01
N TYR A 140 12.36 7.27 10.99
CA TYR A 140 11.30 7.23 9.99
C TYR A 140 11.26 5.87 9.29
N TRP A 141 12.40 5.30 8.92
CA TRP A 141 12.44 4.03 8.19
C TRP A 141 11.91 2.87 9.04
N ASN A 142 12.16 2.90 10.36
CA ASN A 142 11.59 1.93 11.29
C ASN A 142 10.07 2.09 11.38
N LEU A 143 9.59 3.33 11.50
CA LEU A 143 8.16 3.62 11.53
C LEU A 143 7.45 3.23 10.23
N SER A 144 8.08 3.51 9.09
CA SER A 144 7.60 3.13 7.75
C SER A 144 7.50 1.61 7.60
N GLY A 145 8.52 0.87 8.05
CA GLY A 145 8.45 -0.59 8.12
C GLY A 145 7.34 -1.10 9.03
N ALA A 146 7.17 -0.50 10.22
CA ALA A 146 6.11 -0.88 11.15
C ALA A 146 4.70 -0.65 10.56
N MET A 147 4.50 0.49 9.87
CA MET A 147 3.26 0.78 9.16
C MET A 147 3.00 -0.25 8.06
N PHE A 148 3.99 -0.55 7.21
CA PHE A 148 3.84 -1.55 6.14
C PHE A 148 3.46 -2.93 6.70
N ALA A 149 4.13 -3.38 7.76
CA ALA A 149 3.77 -4.62 8.43
C ALA A 149 2.34 -4.64 8.98
N HIS A 150 1.88 -3.53 9.56
CA HIS A 150 0.52 -3.41 10.05
C HIS A 150 -0.50 -3.48 8.91
N ILE A 151 -0.29 -2.73 7.83
CA ILE A 151 -1.11 -2.78 6.63
C ILE A 151 -1.14 -4.19 6.05
N TYR A 152 0.02 -4.84 5.91
CA TYR A 152 0.10 -6.22 5.42
C TYR A 152 -0.78 -7.17 6.23
N MET A 153 -0.67 -7.11 7.55
CA MET A 153 -1.47 -7.94 8.45
C MET A 153 -2.98 -7.69 8.31
N GLU A 154 -3.42 -6.43 8.32
CA GLU A 154 -4.85 -6.10 8.24
C GLU A 154 -5.45 -6.38 6.86
N LEU A 155 -4.72 -6.05 5.78
CA LEU A 155 -5.16 -6.35 4.41
C LEU A 155 -5.23 -7.85 4.13
N THR A 156 -4.36 -8.67 4.75
CA THR A 156 -4.44 -10.13 4.65
C THR A 156 -5.76 -10.64 5.24
N LYS A 157 -6.25 -10.04 6.33
CA LYS A 157 -7.58 -10.40 6.91
C LYS A 157 -8.73 -10.00 6.00
N LEU A 158 -8.56 -8.93 5.22
CA LEU A 158 -9.56 -8.45 4.26
C LEU A 158 -9.54 -9.19 2.92
N GLY A 159 -8.61 -10.15 2.73
CA GLY A 159 -8.58 -11.00 1.53
C GLY A 159 -7.88 -10.37 0.33
N ILE A 160 -7.01 -9.38 0.55
CA ILE A 160 -6.15 -8.82 -0.51
C ILE A 160 -5.13 -9.86 -0.98
N ASP A 161 -5.04 -10.05 -2.30
CA ASP A 161 -4.20 -11.10 -2.90
C ASP A 161 -2.72 -10.70 -3.03
N VAL A 162 -2.43 -9.45 -3.38
CA VAL A 162 -1.07 -8.94 -3.62
C VAL A 162 -0.91 -7.57 -2.99
N MET A 163 0.24 -7.35 -2.34
CA MET A 163 0.63 -6.07 -1.76
C MET A 163 2.07 -5.79 -2.15
N ALA A 164 2.34 -4.61 -2.68
CA ALA A 164 3.65 -4.21 -3.16
C ALA A 164 4.09 -2.88 -2.56
N GLU A 165 5.37 -2.82 -2.25
CA GLU A 165 6.03 -1.56 -1.90
C GLU A 165 6.20 -0.73 -3.18
N SER A 166 5.85 0.55 -3.09
CA SER A 166 5.80 1.44 -4.26
C SER A 166 7.12 1.56 -5.02
N GLN A 167 8.27 1.58 -4.34
CA GLN A 167 9.55 1.85 -4.99
C GLN A 167 10.69 1.02 -4.42
N PHE A 168 11.39 0.31 -5.30
CA PHE A 168 12.53 -0.52 -4.91
C PHE A 168 13.83 0.28 -4.72
N LEU A 169 14.26 1.01 -5.76
CA LEU A 169 15.53 1.74 -5.80
C LEU A 169 15.29 3.25 -5.80
N GLY A 170 16.06 4.00 -5.02
CA GLY A 170 16.05 5.47 -5.04
C GLY A 170 16.56 6.08 -6.36
N ASP A 171 16.41 7.39 -6.51
CA ASP A 171 16.83 8.11 -7.71
C ASP A 171 18.26 8.67 -7.58
N PRO A 172 19.16 8.46 -8.57
CA PRO A 172 20.42 9.19 -8.66
C PRO A 172 20.24 10.72 -8.66
N LYS A 173 20.40 11.34 -7.48
CA LYS A 173 20.37 12.79 -7.25
C LYS A 173 21.49 13.59 -7.94
N GLU A 174 22.28 12.99 -8.83
CA GLU A 174 23.62 13.48 -9.19
C GLU A 174 23.68 14.55 -10.29
N ASN A 175 22.55 15.10 -10.76
CA ASN A 175 22.59 16.29 -11.62
C ASN A 175 21.64 17.40 -11.12
N PRO A 176 22.04 18.17 -10.09
CA PRO A 176 21.37 19.42 -9.76
C PRO A 176 21.46 20.37 -10.97
N GLY A 177 20.37 20.50 -11.72
CA GLY A 177 20.25 21.39 -12.89
C GLY A 177 19.84 20.70 -14.19
N VAL A 178 19.87 19.36 -14.26
CA VAL A 178 19.22 18.63 -15.36
C VAL A 178 17.79 18.36 -14.92
N VAL A 179 16.86 19.16 -15.45
CA VAL A 179 15.45 18.78 -15.49
C VAL A 179 15.40 17.64 -16.50
N ASP A 180 15.59 16.40 -16.05
CA ASP A 180 15.31 15.27 -16.91
C ASP A 180 13.79 15.32 -17.17
N PRO A 181 13.32 15.50 -18.41
CA PRO A 181 11.89 15.48 -18.72
C PRO A 181 11.23 14.12 -18.39
N ILE A 182 12.05 13.11 -18.05
CA ILE A 182 11.67 11.76 -17.63
C ILE A 182 12.23 11.44 -16.23
N ALA A 183 12.73 12.43 -15.47
CA ALA A 183 12.88 12.25 -14.04
C ALA A 183 11.48 12.07 -13.47
N ILE A 184 11.06 10.82 -13.33
CA ILE A 184 9.96 10.43 -12.47
C ILE A 184 10.33 11.05 -11.13
N ASP A 185 9.52 11.99 -10.64
CA ASP A 185 9.71 12.59 -9.31
C ASP A 185 9.50 11.48 -8.27
N LEU A 186 10.56 10.71 -8.06
CA LEU A 186 10.61 9.63 -7.10
C LEU A 186 10.73 10.28 -5.72
N TYR A 187 9.77 9.97 -4.86
CA TYR A 187 9.74 10.53 -3.51
C TYR A 187 10.79 9.82 -2.67
N ASP A 188 11.82 10.52 -2.22
CA ASP A 188 12.94 9.94 -1.44
C ASP A 188 12.50 9.24 -0.15
N SER A 189 11.27 9.46 0.29
CA SER A 189 10.66 8.80 1.46
C SER A 189 10.13 7.39 1.19
N ILE A 190 10.09 6.94 -0.06
CA ILE A 190 9.51 5.65 -0.46
C ILE A 190 10.53 4.52 -0.63
N PRO A 191 11.69 4.71 -1.29
CA PRO A 191 12.57 3.63 -1.73
C PRO A 191 12.91 2.62 -0.65
N LEU A 192 13.10 1.36 -1.02
CA LEU A 192 13.57 0.31 -0.12
C LEU A 192 15.10 0.25 -0.02
N ILE A 193 15.79 0.65 -1.09
CA ILE A 193 17.24 0.58 -1.21
C ILE A 193 17.80 1.96 -1.53
N ASP A 194 18.84 2.33 -0.79
CA ASP A 194 19.64 3.52 -1.07
C ASP A 194 20.41 3.33 -2.38
N TRP A 195 20.19 4.23 -3.33
CA TRP A 195 20.73 4.09 -4.69
C TRP A 195 22.26 4.23 -4.75
N LYS A 196 22.87 4.99 -3.82
CA LYS A 196 24.32 5.24 -3.79
C LYS A 196 25.08 4.05 -3.25
N THR A 197 24.56 3.47 -2.18
CA THR A 197 25.24 2.46 -1.37
C THR A 197 24.75 1.05 -1.66
N GLY A 198 23.59 0.91 -2.31
CA GLY A 198 22.90 -0.37 -2.51
C GLY A 198 22.38 -0.99 -1.21
N GLN A 199 22.39 -0.24 -0.09
CA GLN A 199 22.02 -0.77 1.21
C GLN A 199 20.50 -0.70 1.42
N PRO A 200 19.88 -1.77 1.94
CA PRO A 200 18.47 -1.77 2.28
C PRO A 200 18.20 -0.99 3.57
N ASN A 201 17.07 -0.29 3.64
CA ASN A 201 16.60 0.34 4.86
C ASN A 201 15.73 -0.59 5.73
N ALA A 202 15.25 -0.10 6.87
CA ALA A 202 14.44 -0.88 7.80
C ALA A 202 13.13 -1.41 7.18
N ARG A 203 12.50 -0.64 6.28
CA ARG A 203 11.29 -1.05 5.56
C ARG A 203 11.55 -2.25 4.66
N PHE A 204 12.66 -2.26 3.91
CA PHE A 204 13.08 -3.44 3.15
C PHE A 204 13.23 -4.66 4.05
N ARG A 205 13.85 -4.50 5.23
CA ARG A 205 14.05 -5.62 6.17
C ARG A 205 12.73 -6.17 6.68
N VAL A 206 11.72 -5.33 6.90
CA VAL A 206 10.36 -5.78 7.24
C VAL A 206 9.74 -6.56 6.07
N LEU A 207 9.80 -6.05 4.84
CA LEU A 207 9.31 -6.78 3.66
C LEU A 207 10.01 -8.14 3.52
N GLN A 208 11.34 -8.17 3.71
CA GLN A 208 12.13 -9.40 3.70
C GLN A 208 11.60 -10.39 4.74
N LEU A 209 11.43 -9.96 5.99
CA LEU A 209 10.89 -10.79 7.07
C LEU A 209 9.50 -11.34 6.72
N LEU A 210 8.60 -10.52 6.17
CA LEU A 210 7.27 -10.97 5.74
C LEU A 210 7.38 -12.04 4.64
N SER A 211 8.16 -11.78 3.60
CA SER A 211 8.31 -12.68 2.44
C SER A 211 8.96 -14.03 2.79
N GLU A 212 9.89 -14.06 3.75
CA GLU A 212 10.56 -15.29 4.18
C GLU A 212 9.68 -16.14 5.09
N ASN A 213 8.69 -15.51 5.75
CA ASN A 213 7.86 -16.13 6.76
C ASN A 213 6.46 -16.52 6.30
N PHE A 214 5.91 -15.82 5.31
CA PHE A 214 4.55 -16.01 4.80
C PHE A 214 4.55 -16.16 3.28
N GLY A 215 3.62 -16.95 2.75
CA GLY A 215 3.51 -17.18 1.32
C GLY A 215 2.19 -17.79 0.85
N PRO A 216 2.08 -18.08 -0.46
CA PRO A 216 0.87 -18.63 -1.05
C PRO A 216 0.40 -19.91 -0.34
N GLY A 217 -0.88 -19.95 0.02
CA GLY A 217 -1.50 -21.10 0.69
C GLY A 217 -1.48 -21.05 2.22
N ASP A 218 -0.77 -20.09 2.82
CA ASP A 218 -0.85 -19.84 4.26
C ASP A 218 -2.27 -19.39 4.65
N ARG A 219 -2.69 -19.75 5.86
CA ARG A 219 -4.05 -19.49 6.35
C ARG A 219 -4.02 -18.60 7.57
N VAL A 220 -4.76 -17.50 7.50
CA VAL A 220 -5.10 -16.66 8.65
C VAL A 220 -5.95 -17.49 9.63
N VAL A 221 -5.57 -17.51 10.90
CA VAL A 221 -6.33 -18.19 11.97
C VAL A 221 -6.63 -17.25 13.11
N SER A 222 -7.72 -17.50 13.84
CA SER A 222 -8.07 -16.66 14.99
C SER A 222 -6.96 -16.68 16.04
N THR A 223 -6.72 -15.51 16.62
CA THR A 223 -5.82 -15.31 17.77
C THR A 223 -6.66 -15.03 19.01
N LYS A 224 -6.19 -15.51 20.16
CA LYS A 224 -6.73 -15.15 21.47
C LYS A 224 -5.63 -14.52 22.29
N TYR A 225 -5.95 -13.40 22.91
CA TYR A 225 -5.12 -12.77 23.92
C TYR A 225 -5.68 -13.20 25.27
N ASP A 226 -5.05 -14.21 25.87
CA ASP A 226 -5.49 -14.79 27.14
C ASP A 226 -4.79 -14.05 28.29
N ASP A 227 -5.35 -12.88 28.65
CA ASP A 227 -4.90 -12.06 29.77
C ASP A 227 -6.12 -11.54 30.56
N LEU A 228 -5.89 -11.12 31.80
CA LEU A 228 -6.93 -10.54 32.67
C LEU A 228 -7.38 -9.16 32.19
N LEU A 229 -6.57 -8.49 31.38
CA LEU A 229 -6.83 -7.19 30.79
C LEU A 229 -7.08 -7.31 29.28
N PRO A 230 -7.89 -6.41 28.69
CA PRO A 230 -8.04 -6.36 27.25
C PRO A 230 -6.68 -6.12 26.58
N MET A 231 -6.52 -6.65 25.36
CA MET A 231 -5.32 -6.39 24.56
C MET A 231 -5.13 -4.87 24.43
N PRO A 232 -3.91 -4.36 24.66
CA PRO A 232 -3.64 -2.94 24.49
C PRO A 232 -4.03 -2.47 23.08
N PRO A 233 -4.69 -1.31 22.94
CA PRO A 233 -5.25 -0.85 21.65
C PRO A 233 -4.16 -0.53 20.60
N ASP A 234 -2.92 -0.46 21.04
CA ASP A 234 -1.71 -0.15 20.29
C ASP A 234 -0.97 -1.44 19.84
N VAL A 235 -1.51 -2.61 20.19
CA VAL A 235 -0.97 -3.93 19.82
C VAL A 235 -1.97 -4.67 18.92
N ALA A 236 -1.48 -5.23 17.82
CA ALA A 236 -2.25 -6.10 16.95
C ALA A 236 -1.51 -7.43 16.72
N ILE A 237 -2.23 -8.55 16.83
CA ILE A 237 -1.67 -9.90 16.75
C ILE A 237 -2.49 -10.75 15.78
N GLN A 238 -1.81 -11.39 14.83
CA GLN A 238 -2.43 -12.29 13.86
C GLN A 238 -1.68 -13.62 13.76
N GLY A 239 -2.42 -14.71 13.87
CA GLY A 239 -1.92 -16.07 13.78
C GLY A 239 -2.01 -16.60 12.35
N PHE A 240 -1.06 -17.43 11.96
CA PHE A 240 -0.97 -18.04 10.65
C PHE A 240 -0.64 -19.52 10.77
N VAL A 241 -1.29 -20.33 9.95
CA VAL A 241 -0.86 -21.70 9.66
C VAL A 241 -0.11 -21.66 8.34
N THR A 242 1.18 -21.94 8.39
CA THR A 242 2.06 -21.95 7.22
C THR A 242 2.54 -23.36 6.89
N ALA A 243 3.10 -23.54 5.69
CA ALA A 243 3.79 -24.80 5.36
C ALA A 243 4.95 -25.13 6.33
N LYS A 244 5.52 -24.11 6.99
CA LYS A 244 6.60 -24.24 7.98
C LYS A 244 6.06 -24.39 9.42
N GLY A 245 4.75 -24.54 9.61
CA GLY A 245 4.10 -24.65 10.92
C GLY A 245 3.34 -23.39 11.33
N LYS A 246 2.90 -23.36 12.60
CA LYS A 246 2.16 -22.23 13.16
C LYS A 246 3.09 -21.06 13.43
N LYS A 247 2.70 -19.86 12.99
CA LYS A 247 3.40 -18.60 13.24
C LYS A 247 2.42 -17.57 13.76
N TYR A 248 2.93 -16.52 14.39
CA TYR A 248 2.16 -15.33 14.68
C TYR A 248 2.97 -14.10 14.27
N TRP A 249 2.25 -13.09 13.80
CA TRP A 249 2.75 -11.75 13.60
C TRP A 249 2.22 -10.87 14.72
N ARG A 250 3.09 -10.05 15.31
CA ARG A 250 2.71 -9.00 16.25
C ARG A 250 3.19 -7.67 15.68
N SER A 251 2.25 -6.76 15.49
CA SER A 251 2.55 -5.36 15.20
C SER A 251 2.23 -4.51 16.42
N THR A 252 3.06 -3.51 16.68
CA THR A 252 2.80 -2.49 17.71
C THR A 252 2.81 -1.13 17.04
N SER A 253 1.65 -0.52 16.93
CA SER A 253 1.53 0.91 16.60
C SER A 253 1.75 1.63 17.91
N VAL A 254 2.90 2.27 18.17
CA VAL A 254 3.12 2.98 19.43
C VAL A 254 2.17 4.18 19.51
N ARG A 255 0.93 3.96 20.00
CA ARG A 255 0.07 5.03 20.52
C ARG A 255 0.42 5.09 22.00
N PRO A 256 1.30 5.99 22.48
CA PRO A 256 1.52 6.09 23.92
C PRO A 256 0.18 6.20 24.63
N LEU A 257 0.08 5.48 25.74
CA LEU A 257 -1.00 5.66 26.70
C LEU A 257 -1.10 7.16 26.98
N PRO A 258 -2.31 7.76 26.97
CA PRO A 258 -2.46 9.14 27.40
C PRO A 258 -1.83 9.24 28.80
N THR A 259 -0.75 10.01 28.92
CA THR A 259 -0.23 10.42 30.22
C THR A 259 -1.29 11.33 30.82
N PHE A 260 -2.20 10.74 31.60
CA PHE A 260 -3.00 11.49 32.55
C PHE A 260 -2.03 12.07 33.58
N LEU A 261 -1.78 13.38 33.47
CA LEU A 261 -1.26 14.20 34.56
C LEU A 261 -2.31 14.34 35.66
#